data_AF-A0A954JQX8-F1
#
_entry.id   AF-A0A954JQX8-F1
#
_cell.length_a   1.000
_cell.length_b   1.000
_cell.length_c   1.000
_cell.angle_alpha   90.00
_cell.angle_beta   90.00
_cell.angle_gamma   90.00
#
_symmetry.space_group_name_H-M   'P 1'
#
loop_
_entity.id
_entity.type
_entity.pdbx_description
1 polymer ?
#
loop_
_entity_poly.entity_id
_entity_poly.type
_entity_poly.pdbx_seq_one_letter_code
_entity_poly.pdbx_strand_id
1 'polypeptide(L)'
;MIKVSVRSNESLEAALRRFKRQCNYSGIFRMAKARTWHEKRSDRRRRERRERLRMIQKATRKNDPNRKFRVRRRRQSAKPARGGAGGGSSSFDSGGNDGGYNRDGGYNRD
;
A
#
# COMPACT_ATOMS: atom_id res chain seq x y z
N MET A 1 5.23 25.42 -6.90
CA MET A 1 5.62 25.47 -8.32
C MET A 1 7.01 24.87 -8.44
N ILE A 2 7.25 23.94 -9.36
CA ILE A 2 8.56 23.28 -9.50
C ILE A 2 9.42 24.15 -10.42
N LYS A 3 10.58 24.61 -9.94
CA LYS A 3 11.53 25.39 -10.73
C LYS A 3 12.89 24.71 -10.66
N VAL A 4 13.55 24.52 -11.82
CA VAL A 4 14.91 24.00 -11.92
C VAL A 4 15.71 24.99 -12.75
N SER A 5 16.71 25.61 -12.15
CA SER A 5 17.67 26.45 -12.87
C SER A 5 18.75 25.56 -13.47
N VAL A 6 19.02 25.75 -14.76
CA VAL A 6 20.13 25.08 -15.45
C VAL A 6 21.41 25.85 -15.14
N ARG A 7 22.45 25.16 -14.67
CA ARG A 7 23.78 25.75 -14.44
C ARG A 7 24.64 25.64 -15.70
N SER A 8 25.51 26.61 -15.95
CA SER A 8 26.29 26.73 -17.19
C SER A 8 27.21 25.53 -17.49
N ASN A 9 27.52 24.74 -16.46
CA ASN A 9 28.41 23.58 -16.48
C ASN A 9 27.65 22.23 -16.37
N GLU A 10 26.35 22.20 -16.66
CA GLU A 10 25.56 20.96 -16.69
C GLU A 10 25.07 20.63 -18.10
N SER A 11 24.99 19.33 -18.41
CA SER A 11 24.30 18.89 -19.62
C SER A 11 22.78 19.03 -19.46
N LEU A 12 22.10 19.39 -20.55
CA LEU A 12 20.64 19.52 -20.59
C LEU A 12 19.93 18.27 -20.04
N GLU A 13 20.46 17.08 -20.32
CA GLU A 13 19.91 15.83 -19.84
C GLU A 13 19.99 15.69 -18.30
N ALA A 14 21.07 16.17 -17.70
CA ALA A 14 21.21 16.20 -16.24
C ALA A 14 20.22 17.16 -15.57
N ALA A 15 19.88 18.27 -16.24
CA ALA A 15 18.83 19.19 -15.81
C ALA A 15 17.45 18.51 -15.84
N LEU A 16 17.12 17.84 -16.94
CA LEU A 16 15.86 17.11 -17.12
C LEU A 16 15.69 15.98 -16.10
N ARG A 17 16.76 15.24 -15.78
CA ARG A 17 16.71 14.24 -14.71
C ARG A 17 16.42 14.86 -13.35
N ARG A 18 16.99 16.02 -13.03
CA ARG A 18 16.67 16.76 -11.79
C ARG A 18 15.21 17.21 -11.79
N PHE A 19 14.73 17.77 -12.87
CA PHE A 19 13.33 18.18 -13.01
C PHE A 19 12.37 17.01 -12.79
N LYS A 20 12.63 15.86 -13.44
CA LYS A 20 11.82 14.64 -13.24
C LYS A 20 11.85 14.17 -11.79
N ARG A 21 13.01 14.22 -11.12
CA ARG A 21 13.12 13.91 -9.68
C ARG A 21 12.28 14.87 -8.82
N GLN A 22 12.32 16.17 -9.09
CA GLN A 22 11.51 17.16 -8.36
C GLN A 22 10.00 16.96 -8.60
N CYS A 23 9.58 16.58 -9.81
CA CYS A 23 8.19 16.22 -10.12
C CYS A 23 7.72 14.96 -9.36
N ASN A 24 8.60 13.96 -9.27
CA ASN A 24 8.31 12.74 -8.54
C ASN A 24 8.26 12.99 -7.02
N TYR A 25 9.18 13.82 -6.49
CA TYR A 25 9.25 14.16 -5.08
C TYR A 25 8.04 14.98 -4.62
N SER A 26 7.66 16.00 -5.39
CA SER A 26 6.44 16.78 -5.15
C SER A 26 5.15 15.95 -5.36
N GLY A 27 5.26 14.76 -5.96
CA GLY A 27 4.12 13.87 -6.19
C GLY A 27 3.10 14.45 -7.16
N ILE A 28 3.50 15.37 -8.05
CA ILE A 28 2.55 16.09 -8.91
C ILE A 28 1.77 15.14 -9.82
N PHE A 29 2.40 14.09 -10.34
CA PHE A 29 1.74 13.05 -11.13
C PHE A 29 0.73 12.25 -10.30
N ARG A 30 1.04 11.97 -9.02
CA ARG A 30 0.13 11.27 -8.11
C ARG A 30 -1.12 12.12 -7.83
N MET A 31 -0.91 13.42 -7.57
CA MET A 31 -2.01 14.36 -7.32
C MET A 31 -2.86 14.58 -8.58
N ALA A 32 -2.22 14.74 -9.74
CA ALA A 32 -2.90 14.87 -11.02
C ALA A 32 -3.83 13.67 -11.26
N LYS A 33 -3.29 12.45 -11.13
CA LYS A 33 -4.09 11.22 -11.27
C LYS A 33 -5.23 11.14 -10.25
N ALA A 34 -4.96 11.48 -8.99
CA ALA A 34 -5.98 11.43 -7.92
C ALA A 34 -7.10 12.47 -8.08
N ARG A 35 -6.88 13.54 -8.85
CA ARG A 35 -7.84 14.62 -9.09
C ARG A 35 -8.48 14.57 -10.48
N THR A 36 -8.26 13.51 -11.24
CA THR A 36 -8.85 13.36 -12.59
C THR A 36 -10.38 13.23 -12.56
N TRP A 37 -10.96 12.75 -11.46
CA TRP A 37 -12.40 12.72 -11.25
C TRP A 37 -12.76 13.34 -9.90
N HIS A 38 -13.98 13.89 -9.82
CA HIS A 38 -14.53 14.32 -8.54
C HIS A 38 -14.83 13.10 -7.67
N GLU A 39 -14.28 13.10 -6.46
CA GLU A 39 -14.54 12.08 -5.46
C GLU A 39 -15.41 12.65 -4.33
N LYS A 40 -16.45 11.90 -3.95
CA LYS A 40 -17.27 12.23 -2.79
C LYS A 40 -16.43 12.33 -1.53
N ARG A 41 -16.73 13.33 -0.68
CA ARG A 41 -16.00 13.60 0.57
C ARG A 41 -15.92 12.39 1.50
N SER A 42 -16.95 11.55 1.52
CA SER A 42 -17.00 10.29 2.28
C SER A 42 -15.94 9.28 1.82
N ASP A 43 -15.83 9.08 0.51
CA ASP A 43 -14.86 8.15 -0.08
C ASP A 43 -13.42 8.62 0.14
N ARG A 44 -13.21 9.94 0.05
CA ARG A 44 -11.91 10.55 0.37
C ARG A 44 -11.49 10.26 1.80
N ARG A 45 -12.36 10.50 2.79
CA ARG A 45 -12.09 10.19 4.22
C ARG A 45 -11.84 8.70 4.44
N ARG A 46 -12.60 7.83 3.77
CA ARG A 46 -12.43 6.37 3.88
C ARG A 46 -11.08 5.92 3.33
N ARG A 47 -10.62 6.50 2.21
CA ARG A 47 -9.30 6.23 1.65
C ARG A 47 -8.18 6.70 2.57
N GLU A 48 -8.27 7.94 3.06
CA GLU A 48 -7.28 8.52 3.98
C GLU A 48 -7.14 7.68 5.26
N ARG A 49 -8.27 7.26 5.86
CA ARG A 49 -8.26 6.36 7.02
C ARG A 49 -7.54 5.04 6.72
N ARG A 50 -7.85 4.40 5.59
CA ARG A 50 -7.19 3.15 5.17
C ARG A 50 -5.70 3.36 4.92
N GLU A 51 -5.29 4.44 4.26
CA GLU A 51 -3.88 4.75 4.00
C GLU A 51 -3.12 4.99 5.30
N ARG A 52 -3.70 5.76 6.24
CA ARG A 52 -3.13 6.01 7.56
C ARG A 52 -2.91 4.71 8.34
N LEU A 53 -3.93 3.84 8.41
CA LEU A 53 -3.80 2.55 9.08
C LEU A 53 -2.71 1.68 8.44
N ARG A 54 -2.65 1.63 7.11
CA ARG A 54 -1.59 0.90 6.38
C ARG A 54 -0.20 1.47 6.68
N MET A 55 -0.05 2.78 6.79
CA MET A 55 1.23 3.43 7.13
C MET A 55 1.65 3.09 8.56
N ILE A 56 0.73 3.18 9.52
CA ILE A 56 0.99 2.81 10.92
C ILE A 56 1.42 1.35 11.00
N GLN A 57 0.69 0.42 10.38
CA GLN A 57 1.05 -1.00 10.35
C GLN A 57 2.41 -1.28 9.70
N LYS A 58 2.77 -0.52 8.64
CA LYS A 58 4.08 -0.64 8.01
C LYS A 58 5.19 -0.13 8.92
N ALA A 59 4.96 0.98 9.63
CA ALA A 59 5.92 1.55 10.57
C ALA A 59 6.14 0.61 11.77
N THR A 60 5.07 0.09 12.36
CA THR A 60 5.16 -0.87 13.48
C THR A 60 5.89 -2.14 13.06
N ARG A 61 5.62 -2.69 11.86
CA ARG A 61 6.34 -3.87 11.34
C ARG A 61 7.84 -3.62 11.12
N LYS A 62 8.25 -2.40 10.80
CA LYS A 62 9.67 -2.07 10.62
C LYS A 62 10.40 -1.95 11.96
N ASN A 63 9.71 -1.45 12.98
CA ASN A 63 10.24 -1.26 14.32
C ASN A 63 10.11 -2.51 15.22
N ASP A 64 9.43 -3.57 14.77
CA ASP A 64 9.29 -4.83 15.51
C ASP A 64 10.68 -5.50 15.70
N PRO A 65 11.21 -5.57 16.94
CA PRO A 65 12.53 -6.16 17.21
C PRO A 65 12.57 -7.66 16.88
N ASN A 66 11.40 -8.31 16.85
CA ASN A 66 11.25 -9.73 16.54
C ASN A 66 11.03 -10.00 15.04
N ARG A 67 11.09 -8.96 14.18
CA ARG A 67 10.84 -9.07 12.73
C ARG A 67 11.71 -10.14 12.06
N LYS A 68 12.99 -10.27 12.43
CA LYS A 68 13.92 -11.26 11.86
C LYS A 68 13.55 -12.70 12.23
N PHE A 69 13.05 -12.93 13.44
CA PHE A 69 12.66 -14.27 13.90
C PHE A 69 11.27 -14.67 13.38
N ARG A 70 10.32 -13.74 13.25
CA ARG A 70 9.01 -13.98 12.63
C ARG A 70 9.12 -14.43 11.16
N VAL A 71 10.05 -13.85 10.40
CA VAL A 71 10.33 -14.25 9.01
C VAL A 71 10.90 -15.67 8.95
N ARG A 72 11.76 -16.08 9.90
CA ARG A 72 12.31 -17.44 9.98
C ARG A 72 11.22 -18.47 10.33
N ARG A 73 10.36 -18.17 11.31
CA ARG A 73 9.27 -19.08 11.72
C ARG A 73 8.26 -19.33 10.61
N ARG A 74 7.91 -18.29 9.84
CA ARG A 74 6.99 -18.42 8.69
C ARG A 74 7.57 -19.23 7.52
N ARG A 75 8.90 -19.27 7.36
CA ARG A 75 9.58 -20.10 6.36
C ARG A 75 9.68 -21.57 6.79
N GLN A 76 9.74 -21.83 8.10
CA GLN A 76 9.81 -23.18 8.66
C GLN A 76 8.44 -23.87 8.69
N SER A 77 7.35 -23.13 8.92
CA SER A 77 5.98 -23.67 8.97
C SER A 77 5.28 -23.79 7.62
N ALA A 78 5.93 -23.40 6.51
CA ALA A 78 5.35 -23.39 5.16
C ALA A 78 5.81 -24.57 4.28
N LYS A 79 6.30 -25.66 4.88
CA LYS A 79 6.52 -26.92 4.16
C LYS A 79 5.16 -27.62 4.04
N PRO A 80 4.56 -27.79 2.84
CA PRO A 80 3.44 -28.69 2.69
C PRO A 80 3.96 -30.12 2.85
N ALA A 81 3.44 -30.87 3.81
CA ALA A 81 3.69 -32.30 3.90
C ALA A 81 3.10 -32.98 2.65
N ARG A 82 3.92 -33.72 1.92
CA ARG A 82 3.47 -34.62 0.86
C ARG A 82 2.78 -35.83 1.52
N GLY A 83 1.48 -35.99 1.27
CA GLY A 83 0.73 -37.23 1.48
C GLY A 83 -0.05 -37.34 2.79
N GLY A 84 -1.34 -37.70 2.70
CA GLY A 84 -2.14 -38.14 3.84
C GLY A 84 -3.62 -37.74 3.74
N ALA A 85 -4.49 -38.74 3.56
CA ALA A 85 -5.94 -38.61 3.46
C ALA A 85 -6.64 -38.34 4.81
N GLY A 86 -7.83 -37.75 4.73
CA GLY A 86 -8.95 -37.98 5.67
C GLY A 86 -8.95 -37.25 7.01
N GLY A 87 -10.14 -36.77 7.41
CA GLY A 87 -10.47 -36.44 8.79
C GLY A 87 -10.91 -34.99 9.01
N GLY A 88 -12.22 -34.78 9.05
CA GLY A 88 -12.79 -33.52 9.54
C GLY A 88 -12.58 -33.37 11.05
N SER A 89 -12.23 -32.16 11.47
CA SER A 89 -12.69 -31.60 12.74
C SER A 89 -12.80 -30.09 12.57
N SER A 90 -14.04 -29.61 12.63
CA SER A 90 -14.37 -28.20 12.73
C SER A 90 -13.87 -27.67 14.07
N SER A 91 -12.65 -27.12 14.08
CA SER A 91 -12.15 -26.32 15.19
C SER A 91 -12.23 -24.85 14.82
N PHE A 92 -12.95 -24.13 15.66
CA PHE A 92 -13.31 -22.73 15.57
C PHE A 92 -12.06 -21.85 15.76
N ASP A 93 -11.25 -21.64 14.72
CA ASP A 93 -10.10 -20.70 14.80
C ASP A 93 -10.51 -19.31 14.28
N SER A 94 -10.93 -18.48 15.24
CA SER A 94 -11.14 -17.05 15.06
C SER A 94 -9.79 -16.37 14.85
N GLY A 95 -9.33 -16.26 13.61
CA GLY A 95 -8.00 -15.68 13.34
C GLY A 95 -7.74 -15.15 11.94
N GLY A 96 -8.74 -15.09 11.06
CA GLY A 96 -8.61 -14.51 9.72
C GLY A 96 -9.06 -13.05 9.69
N ASN A 97 -8.14 -12.08 9.79
CA ASN A 97 -8.45 -10.69 9.43
C ASN A 97 -8.41 -10.52 7.91
N ASP A 98 -9.29 -11.23 7.23
CA ASP A 98 -9.71 -11.02 5.85
C ASP A 98 -11.04 -10.25 5.86
N GLY A 99 -10.96 -8.98 6.25
CA GLY A 99 -12.12 -8.10 6.35
C GLY A 99 -11.85 -6.76 5.69
N GLY A 100 -12.39 -6.56 4.48
CA GLY A 100 -12.53 -5.20 3.96
C GLY A 100 -12.69 -5.00 2.46
N TYR A 101 -13.18 -5.98 1.69
CA TYR A 101 -14.07 -5.60 0.58
C TYR A 101 -15.38 -5.16 1.24
N ASN A 102 -15.53 -3.85 1.47
CA ASN A 102 -16.85 -3.31 1.76
C ASN A 102 -17.67 -3.54 0.50
N ARG A 103 -18.62 -4.49 0.57
CA ARG A 103 -19.74 -4.58 -0.36
C ARG A 103 -20.25 -3.17 -0.59
N ASP A 104 -20.23 -2.79 -1.85
CA ASP A 104 -21.04 -1.75 -2.45
C ASP A 104 -22.40 -1.75 -1.75
N GLY A 105 -22.81 -0.68 -1.06
CA GLY A 105 -23.08 0.55 -1.77
C GLY A 105 -24.14 0.24 -2.81
N GLY A 106 -25.31 -0.23 -2.36
CA GLY A 106 -26.46 -0.48 -3.21
C GLY A 106 -26.66 0.73 -4.13
N TYR A 107 -26.59 0.45 -5.42
CA TYR A 107 -27.06 1.37 -6.44
C TYR A 107 -28.56 1.51 -6.20
N ASN A 108 -29.03 2.70 -5.80
CA ASN A 108 -30.43 3.05 -5.99
C ASN A 108 -30.65 3.07 -7.51
N ARG A 109 -31.34 2.06 -8.02
CA ARG A 109 -32.14 2.22 -9.24
C ARG A 109 -33.46 2.83 -8.83
N ASP A 110 -33.90 3.80 -9.60
CA ASP A 110 -35.29 4.26 -9.65
C ASP A 110 -36.26 3.09 -9.83
#